data_AF-A0AAU3SCF3-F1
#
_entry.id   AF-A0AAU3SCF3-F1
#
_cell.length_a   1.000
_cell.length_b   1.000
_cell.length_c   1.000
_cell.angle_alpha   90.00
_cell.angle_beta   90.00
_cell.angle_gamma   90.00
#
_symmetry.space_group_name_H-M   'P 1'
#
loop_
_entity.id
_entity.type
_entity.pdbx_description
1 polymer ?
#
loop_
_entity_poly.entity_id
_entity_poly.type
_entity_poly.pdbx_seq_one_letter_code
_entity_poly.pdbx_strand_id
1 'polypeptide(L)'
;MSVPDDHIAVRFSALRELAGELEDILKQLNEKLGTLYTRTEKVVLTWDGEARDAFVAELDRWDRDMQDLQARQAWLHEVVTTGHANYAAAHLAVLRGWGAA
;
A
#
# COMPACT_ATOMS: atom_id res chain seq x y z
N MET A 1 -2.51 -15.85 -32.61
CA MET A 1 -3.15 -16.31 -31.36
C MET A 1 -2.27 -15.86 -30.20
N SER A 2 -2.57 -14.72 -29.56
CA SER A 2 -1.70 -14.03 -28.56
C SER A 2 -2.36 -13.92 -27.17
N VAL A 3 -3.27 -14.85 -26.85
CA VAL A 3 -4.19 -14.77 -25.70
C VAL A 3 -3.52 -14.85 -24.31
N PRO A 4 -2.45 -15.65 -24.09
CA PRO A 4 -1.84 -15.76 -22.75
C PRO A 4 -1.16 -14.47 -22.31
N ASP A 5 -0.46 -13.81 -23.23
CA ASP A 5 0.40 -12.67 -22.89
C ASP A 5 -0.41 -11.42 -22.54
N ASP A 6 -1.50 -11.20 -23.28
CA ASP A 6 -2.42 -10.09 -23.08
C ASP A 6 -3.14 -10.24 -21.72
N HIS A 7 -3.54 -11.47 -21.36
CA HIS A 7 -4.18 -11.76 -20.10
C HIS A 7 -3.25 -11.55 -18.88
N ILE A 8 -1.96 -11.88 -19.01
CA ILE A 8 -0.97 -11.64 -17.94
C ILE A 8 -0.70 -10.14 -17.77
N ALA A 9 -0.58 -9.39 -18.87
CA ALA A 9 -0.39 -7.95 -18.83
C ALA A 9 -1.57 -7.23 -18.13
N VAL A 10 -2.82 -7.59 -18.48
CA VAL A 10 -4.04 -7.05 -17.85
C VAL A 10 -4.10 -7.37 -16.35
N ARG A 11 -3.64 -8.56 -15.94
CA ARG A 11 -3.60 -8.92 -14.50
C ARG A 11 -2.57 -8.09 -13.73
N PHE A 12 -1.41 -7.81 -14.30
CA PHE A 12 -0.41 -6.95 -13.64
C PHE A 12 -0.86 -5.49 -13.57
N SER A 13 -1.54 -4.97 -14.60
CA SER A 13 -2.12 -3.62 -14.53
C SER A 13 -3.18 -3.52 -13.44
N ALA A 14 -4.06 -4.52 -13.31
CA ALA A 14 -5.05 -4.57 -12.23
C ALA A 14 -4.40 -4.64 -10.83
N LEU A 15 -3.34 -5.44 -10.66
CA LEU A 15 -2.58 -5.50 -9.40
C LEU A 15 -1.93 -4.15 -9.05
N ARG A 16 -1.42 -3.43 -10.05
CA ARG A 16 -0.81 -2.11 -9.85
C ARG A 16 -1.85 -1.06 -9.45
N GLU A 17 -3.03 -1.10 -10.07
CA GLU A 17 -4.16 -0.23 -9.72
C GLU A 17 -4.60 -0.46 -8.27
N LEU A 18 -4.86 -1.72 -7.90
CA LEU A 18 -5.23 -2.09 -6.52
C LEU A 18 -4.16 -1.69 -5.49
N ALA A 19 -2.87 -1.82 -5.83
CA ALA A 19 -1.79 -1.39 -4.95
C ALA A 19 -1.75 0.14 -4.75
N GLY A 20 -2.13 0.91 -5.79
CA GLY A 20 -2.28 2.36 -5.72
C GLY A 20 -3.52 2.76 -4.90
N GLU A 21 -4.66 2.12 -5.11
CA GLU A 21 -5.87 2.35 -4.31
C GLU A 21 -5.62 2.09 -2.81
N LEU A 22 -4.89 1.01 -2.49
CA LEU A 22 -4.50 0.70 -1.11
C LEU A 22 -3.62 1.81 -0.51
N GLU A 23 -2.68 2.35 -1.29
CA GLU A 23 -1.83 3.48 -0.86
C GLU A 23 -2.66 4.72 -0.53
N ASP A 24 -3.66 5.03 -1.36
CA ASP A 24 -4.52 6.18 -1.16
C ASP A 24 -5.46 6.00 0.05
N ILE A 25 -6.00 4.81 0.27
CA ILE A 25 -6.76 4.46 1.48
C ILE A 25 -5.90 4.66 2.73
N LEU A 26 -4.65 4.19 2.68
CA LEU A 26 -3.68 4.33 3.76
C LEU A 26 -3.40 5.80 4.11
N LYS A 27 -3.18 6.65 3.10
CA LYS A 27 -3.01 8.10 3.29
C LYS A 27 -4.23 8.72 3.95
N GLN A 28 -5.42 8.41 3.45
CA GLN A 28 -6.69 8.94 4.01
C GLN A 28 -6.91 8.52 5.46
N LEU A 29 -6.53 7.29 5.85
CA LEU A 29 -6.62 6.82 7.23
C LEU A 29 -5.72 7.63 8.16
N ASN A 30 -4.47 7.88 7.76
CA ASN A 30 -3.54 8.70 8.54
C ASN A 30 -4.01 10.16 8.67
N GLU A 31 -4.52 10.76 7.59
CA GLU A 31 -5.06 12.13 7.63
C GLU A 31 -6.25 12.26 8.58
N LYS A 32 -7.17 11.29 8.55
CA LYS A 32 -8.34 11.25 9.45
C LYS A 32 -7.91 11.10 10.91
N LEU A 33 -6.90 10.29 11.20
CA LEU A 33 -6.37 10.17 12.56
C LEU A 33 -5.70 11.47 13.02
N GLY A 34 -4.84 12.09 12.19
CA GLY A 34 -4.21 13.36 12.54
C GLY A 34 -5.25 14.47 12.80
N THR A 35 -6.33 14.46 12.02
CA THR A 35 -7.48 15.35 12.23
C THR A 35 -8.20 15.04 13.55
N LEU A 36 -8.44 13.77 13.86
CA LEU A 36 -9.06 13.35 15.11
C LEU A 36 -8.20 13.79 16.30
N TYR A 37 -6.90 13.48 16.27
CA TYR A 37 -5.92 13.88 17.28
C TYR A 37 -5.98 15.40 17.54
N THR A 38 -5.87 16.21 16.49
CA THR A 38 -5.90 17.68 16.60
C THR A 38 -7.19 18.18 17.24
N ARG A 39 -8.33 17.54 16.98
CA ARG A 39 -9.61 17.89 17.58
C ARG A 39 -9.71 17.47 19.05
N THR A 40 -9.18 16.30 19.39
CA THR A 40 -9.23 15.76 20.75
C THR A 40 -8.14 16.31 21.67
N GLU A 41 -7.04 16.84 21.15
CA GLU A 41 -5.87 17.29 21.93
C GLU A 41 -6.27 18.22 23.10
N LYS A 42 -7.10 19.23 22.82
CA LYS A 42 -7.56 20.17 23.85
C LYS A 42 -8.44 19.53 24.93
N VAL A 43 -9.15 18.45 24.59
CA VAL A 43 -10.05 17.71 25.49
C VAL A 43 -9.27 16.69 26.32
N VAL A 44 -8.27 16.04 25.71
CA VAL A 44 -7.36 15.09 26.38
C VAL A 44 -6.57 15.79 27.49
N LEU A 45 -6.22 17.06 27.32
CA LEU A 45 -5.59 17.87 28.36
C LEU A 45 -6.47 18.10 29.60
N THR A 46 -7.79 17.90 29.48
CA THR A 46 -8.72 18.01 30.61
C THR A 46 -9.04 16.67 31.27
N TRP A 47 -8.57 15.56 30.72
CA TRP A 47 -8.85 14.23 31.23
C TRP A 47 -7.92 13.87 32.40
N ASP A 48 -8.50 13.22 33.39
CA ASP A 48 -7.77 12.69 34.53
C ASP A 48 -6.91 11.48 34.11
N GLY A 49 -5.85 11.20 34.87
CA GLY A 49 -4.70 10.39 34.44
C GLY A 49 -5.04 9.08 33.71
N GLU A 50 -5.96 8.28 34.25
CA GLU A 50 -6.32 6.98 33.66
C GLU A 50 -6.97 7.10 32.27
N ALA A 51 -7.84 8.08 32.04
CA ALA A 51 -8.49 8.30 30.76
C ALA A 51 -7.50 8.82 29.71
N ARG A 52 -6.56 9.67 30.14
CA ARG A 52 -5.47 10.15 29.29
C ARG A 52 -4.53 9.01 28.90
N ASP A 53 -4.13 8.18 29.85
CA ASP A 53 -3.21 7.06 29.62
C ASP A 53 -3.81 6.03 28.67
N ALA A 54 -5.10 5.69 28.84
CA ALA A 54 -5.82 4.79 27.93
C ALA A 54 -5.88 5.34 26.50
N PHE A 55 -6.11 6.65 26.34
CA PHE A 55 -6.13 7.30 25.03
C PHE A 55 -4.76 7.29 24.35
N VAL A 56 -3.70 7.60 25.08
CA VAL A 56 -2.32 7.54 24.56
C VAL A 56 -1.95 6.12 24.15
N ALA A 57 -2.31 5.11 24.95
CA ALA A 57 -2.05 3.71 24.62
C ALA A 57 -2.75 3.27 23.32
N GLU A 58 -3.97 3.74 23.07
CA GLU A 58 -4.69 3.45 21.83
C GLU A 58 -4.08 4.18 20.63
N LEU A 59 -3.59 5.41 20.80
CA LEU A 59 -2.83 6.11 19.75
C LEU A 59 -1.54 5.38 19.38
N ASP A 60 -0.77 4.92 20.38
CA ASP A 60 0.47 4.17 20.16
C ASP A 60 0.21 2.81 19.48
N ARG A 61 -0.94 2.20 19.77
CA ARG A 61 -1.36 0.98 19.07
C ARG A 61 -1.71 1.28 17.62
N TRP A 62 -2.52 2.31 17.38
CA TRP A 62 -2.90 2.71 16.03
C TRP A 62 -1.69 3.05 15.17
N ASP A 63 -0.73 3.82 15.68
CA ASP A 63 0.49 4.19 14.96
C ASP A 63 1.28 2.95 14.52
N ARG A 64 1.42 1.96 15.41
CA ARG A 64 2.07 0.68 15.07
C ARG A 64 1.31 -0.11 14.01
N ASP A 65 0.00 -0.19 14.12
CA ASP A 65 -0.84 -0.92 13.16
C ASP A 65 -0.78 -0.26 11.76
N MET A 66 -0.72 1.08 11.71
CA MET A 66 -0.56 1.83 10.45
C MET A 66 0.81 1.65 9.83
N GLN A 67 1.88 1.67 10.63
CA GLN A 67 3.24 1.42 10.16
C GLN A 67 3.39 0.01 9.55
N ASP A 68 2.81 -1.01 10.20
CA ASP A 68 2.78 -2.37 9.67
C ASP A 68 2.02 -2.44 8.33
N LEU A 69 0.86 -1.78 8.24
CA LEU A 69 0.09 -1.76 6.99
C LEU A 69 0.82 -1.04 5.85
N GLN A 70 1.51 0.07 6.15
CA GLN A 70 2.37 0.77 5.18
C GLN A 70 3.54 -0.11 4.73
N ALA A 71 4.20 -0.82 5.64
CA ALA A 71 5.28 -1.74 5.30
C ALA A 71 4.79 -2.87 4.38
N ARG A 72 3.60 -3.43 4.65
CA ARG A 72 2.98 -4.45 3.80
C ARG A 72 2.60 -3.90 2.43
N GLN A 73 2.10 -2.67 2.34
CA GLN A 73 1.79 -2.03 1.06
C GLN A 73 3.06 -1.77 0.24
N ALA A 74 4.13 -1.27 0.86
CA ALA A 74 5.41 -1.07 0.20
C ALA A 74 5.98 -2.39 -0.35
N TRP A 75 5.93 -3.46 0.45
CA TRP A 75 6.32 -4.80 0.03
C TRP A 75 5.48 -5.30 -1.16
N LEU A 76 4.15 -5.15 -1.11
CA LEU A 76 3.26 -5.54 -2.20
C LEU A 76 3.57 -4.76 -3.49
N HIS A 77 3.77 -3.45 -3.36
CA HIS A 77 4.10 -2.57 -4.49
C HIS A 77 5.42 -3.00 -5.16
N GLU A 78 6.46 -3.30 -4.37
CA GLU A 78 7.74 -3.80 -4.86
C GLU A 78 7.58 -5.13 -5.61
N VAL A 79 6.81 -6.08 -5.05
CA VAL A 79 6.56 -7.38 -5.68
C VAL A 79 5.82 -7.22 -7.02
N VAL A 80 4.79 -6.38 -7.07
CA VAL A 80 4.01 -6.15 -8.30
C VAL A 80 4.85 -5.47 -9.38
N THR A 81 5.61 -4.43 -9.03
CA THR A 81 6.46 -3.69 -9.97
C THR A 81 7.61 -4.55 -10.50
N THR A 82 8.28 -5.30 -9.63
CA THR A 82 9.35 -6.24 -10.02
C THR A 82 8.82 -7.37 -10.88
N GLY A 83 7.66 -7.95 -10.53
CA GLY A 83 7.01 -8.98 -11.32
C GLY A 83 6.67 -8.52 -12.74
N HIS A 84 6.11 -7.32 -12.86
CA HIS A 84 5.80 -6.71 -14.16
C HIS A 84 7.07 -6.47 -15.00
N ALA A 85 8.13 -5.92 -14.41
CA ALA A 85 9.39 -5.66 -15.10
C ALA A 85 10.06 -6.94 -15.61
N ASN A 86 10.08 -7.99 -14.78
CA ASN A 86 10.63 -9.29 -15.15
C ASN A 86 9.84 -9.94 -16.29
N TYR A 87 8.50 -9.87 -16.23
CA TYR A 87 7.65 -10.38 -17.29
C TYR A 87 7.87 -9.63 -18.61
N ALA A 88 7.92 -8.29 -18.58
CA ALA A 88 8.19 -7.48 -19.76
C ALA A 88 9.56 -7.80 -20.38
N ALA A 89 10.60 -7.97 -19.55
CA ALA A 89 11.93 -8.36 -20.00
C ALA A 89 11.94 -9.76 -20.65
N ALA A 90 11.27 -10.73 -20.04
CA ALA A 90 11.14 -12.08 -20.59
C ALA A 90 10.38 -12.09 -21.92
N HIS A 91 9.27 -11.35 -22.01
CA HIS A 91 8.49 -11.22 -23.24
C HIS A 91 9.33 -10.60 -24.38
N LEU A 92 10.07 -9.52 -24.10
CA LEU A 92 11.00 -8.92 -25.06
C LEU A 92 12.11 -9.89 -25.50
N ALA A 93 12.63 -10.70 -24.58
CA ALA A 93 13.65 -11.70 -24.90
C ALA A 93 13.09 -12.80 -25.82
N VAL A 94 11.85 -13.25 -25.60
CA VAL A 94 11.16 -14.21 -26.50
C VAL A 94 10.97 -13.61 -27.89
N LEU A 95 10.46 -12.38 -27.99
CA LEU A 95 10.28 -11.70 -29.28
C LEU A 95 11.60 -11.53 -30.04
N ARG A 96 12.68 -11.17 -29.35
CA ARG A 96 14.02 -11.07 -29.96
C ARG A 96 14.58 -12.43 -30.38
N GLY A 97 14.36 -13.47 -29.58
CA GLY A 97 14.79 -14.83 -29.89
C GLY A 97 14.10 -15.41 -31.12
N TRP A 98 12.87 -14.99 -31.42
CA TRP A 98 12.12 -15.43 -32.59
C TRP A 98 12.33 -14.53 -33.83
N GLY A 99 12.91 -13.33 -33.66
CA GLY A 99 13.30 -12.43 -34.74
C GLY A 99 14.74 -12.59 -35.24
N ALA A 100 15.51 -13.52 -34.66
CA ALA A 100 16.90 -13.81 -35.02
C ALA A 100 17.06 -15.06 -35.92
N ALA A 101 15.99 -15.53 -36.56
CA ALA A 101 15.98 -16.61 -37.53
C ALA A 101 15.71 -16.08 -38.95
#